data_AF-A0A162N6R9-F1
#
_entry.id   AF-A0A162N6R9-F1
#
_cell.length_a   1.000
_cell.length_b   1.000
_cell.length_c   1.000
_cell.angle_alpha   90.00
_cell.angle_beta   90.00
_cell.angle_gamma   90.00
#
_symmetry.space_group_name_H-M   'P 1'
#
loop_
_entity.id
_entity.type
_entity.pdbx_description
1 polymer ?
#
loop_
_entity_poly.entity_id
_entity_poly.type
_entity_poly.pdbx_seq_one_letter_code
_entity_poly.pdbx_strand_id
1 'polypeptide(L)'
;MTNNMLSAQQANRQRFAKAVVYAKNSLANPAVVAAYAAIIQGPRQVYLAALKDALRAPLLVNLQTNAYTGAVGDLIRVQAMDDFKVVQVEFKLFATDGSLLECGQAIRSNNGLDWIYTTLVCNPQPKGSTVLVRAMDLPRNHCELTQVL
;
A
#
# COMPACT_ATOMS: atom_id res chain seq x y z
N MET A 1 31.54 11.76 -6.82
CA MET A 1 30.60 10.69 -6.40
C MET A 1 30.21 10.77 -4.90
N THR A 2 30.57 11.83 -4.16
CA THR A 2 30.37 11.95 -2.69
C THR A 2 29.02 12.56 -2.27
N ASN A 3 28.36 13.36 -3.12
CA ASN A 3 27.09 14.02 -2.75
C ASN A 3 25.88 13.07 -2.64
N ASN A 4 25.87 11.94 -3.35
CA ASN A 4 24.73 11.02 -3.36
C ASN A 4 24.69 10.08 -2.12
N MET A 5 25.83 9.86 -1.48
CA MET A 5 25.93 9.06 -0.25
C MET A 5 25.48 9.85 0.98
N LEU A 6 25.81 11.15 1.05
CA LEU A 6 25.36 12.04 2.13
C LEU A 6 23.84 12.23 2.11
N SER A 7 23.23 12.36 0.93
CA SER A 7 21.77 12.50 0.79
C SER A 7 21.03 11.23 1.21
N ALA A 8 21.50 10.05 0.80
CA ALA A 8 20.93 8.77 1.21
C ALA A 8 21.03 8.55 2.73
N GLN A 9 22.17 8.91 3.33
CA GLN A 9 22.35 8.83 4.78
C GLN A 9 21.40 9.78 5.54
N GLN A 10 21.21 11.00 5.05
CA GLN A 10 20.26 11.97 5.62
C GLN A 10 18.82 11.47 5.52
N ALA A 11 18.43 10.93 4.36
CA ALA A 11 17.09 10.35 4.16
C ALA A 11 16.84 9.17 5.12
N ASN A 12 17.83 8.29 5.31
CA ASN A 12 17.73 7.19 6.27
C ASN A 12 17.58 7.67 7.72
N ARG A 13 18.33 8.72 8.13
CA ARG A 13 18.19 9.33 9.46
C ARG A 13 16.79 9.93 9.66
N GLN A 14 16.27 10.63 8.66
CA GLN A 14 14.93 11.22 8.71
C GLN A 14 13.85 10.13 8.79
N ARG A 15 13.95 9.07 7.99
CA ARG A 15 13.04 7.92 8.04
C ARG A 15 13.05 7.27 9.42
N PHE A 16 14.24 7.04 9.98
CA PHE A 16 14.37 6.47 11.31
C PHE A 16 13.77 7.38 12.40
N ALA A 17 14.02 8.69 12.34
CA ALA A 17 13.43 9.63 13.29
C ALA A 17 11.89 9.61 13.24
N LYS A 18 11.29 9.59 12.04
CA LYS A 18 9.83 9.46 11.87
C LYS A 18 9.30 8.15 12.45
N ALA A 19 9.99 7.04 12.20
CA ALA A 19 9.61 5.74 12.73
C ALA A 19 9.66 5.69 14.27
N VAL A 20 10.66 6.31 14.89
CA VAL A 20 10.75 6.44 16.36
C VAL A 20 9.58 7.25 16.92
N VAL A 21 9.21 8.36 16.28
CA VAL A 21 8.05 9.16 16.70
C VAL A 21 6.75 8.33 16.60
N TYR A 22 6.56 7.62 15.50
CA TYR A 22 5.41 6.72 15.35
C TYR A 22 5.37 5.65 16.44
N ALA A 23 6.48 4.94 16.67
CA ALA A 23 6.54 3.86 17.66
C ALA A 23 6.33 4.35 19.11
N LYS A 24 6.72 5.59 19.44
CA LYS A 24 6.39 6.18 20.74
C LYS A 24 4.89 6.48 20.85
N ASN A 25 4.31 7.04 19.79
CA ASN A 25 2.89 7.40 19.77
C ASN A 25 1.97 6.17 19.70
N SER A 26 2.43 5.07 19.12
CA SER A 26 1.65 3.82 19.02
C SER A 26 1.29 3.27 20.40
N LEU A 27 2.17 3.41 21.40
CA LEU A 27 1.91 3.00 22.78
C LEU A 27 0.78 3.80 23.46
N ALA A 28 0.56 5.04 23.02
CA ALA A 28 -0.49 5.91 23.53
C ALA A 28 -1.84 5.71 22.81
N ASN A 29 -1.86 4.95 21.71
CA ASN A 29 -3.07 4.69 20.93
C ASN A 29 -3.57 3.25 21.20
N PRO A 30 -4.65 3.06 21.99
CA PRO A 30 -5.14 1.73 22.36
C PRO A 30 -5.49 0.85 21.17
N ALA A 31 -5.99 1.41 20.07
CA ALA A 31 -6.32 0.65 18.87
C ALA A 31 -5.06 0.09 18.18
N VAL A 32 -3.98 0.89 18.13
CA VAL A 32 -2.70 0.47 17.56
C VAL A 32 -2.02 -0.54 18.49
N VAL A 33 -2.07 -0.32 19.81
CA VAL A 33 -1.59 -1.31 20.80
C VAL A 33 -2.35 -2.62 20.61
N ALA A 34 -3.67 -2.60 20.55
CA ALA A 34 -4.48 -3.81 20.35
C ALA A 34 -4.15 -4.53 19.04
N ALA A 35 -3.88 -3.79 17.97
CA ALA A 35 -3.45 -4.37 16.69
C ALA A 35 -2.15 -5.17 16.85
N TYR A 36 -1.09 -4.58 17.41
CA TYR A 36 0.18 -5.29 17.58
C TYR A 36 0.14 -6.34 18.70
N ALA A 37 -0.63 -6.10 19.77
CA ALA A 37 -0.74 -6.99 20.92
C ALA A 37 -1.47 -8.31 20.61
N ALA A 38 -2.19 -8.37 19.49
CA ALA A 38 -2.81 -9.61 19.00
C ALA A 38 -1.79 -10.72 18.68
N ILE A 39 -0.53 -10.36 18.43
CA ILE A 39 0.53 -11.29 17.99
C ILE A 39 1.68 -11.34 19.01
N ILE A 40 1.83 -10.31 19.86
CA ILE A 40 3.03 -10.08 20.68
C ILE A 40 2.64 -9.52 22.05
N GLN A 41 3.29 -9.95 23.15
CA GLN A 41 2.95 -9.50 24.50
C GLN A 41 3.94 -8.49 25.10
N GLY A 42 3.41 -7.45 25.74
CA GLY A 42 4.17 -6.47 26.52
C GLY A 42 4.59 -5.19 25.77
N PRO A 43 4.67 -4.05 26.48
CA PRO A 43 4.79 -2.72 25.86
C PRO A 43 6.09 -2.52 25.08
N ARG A 44 7.21 -3.11 25.55
CA ARG A 44 8.49 -3.05 24.84
C ARG A 44 8.41 -3.77 23.49
N GLN A 45 7.69 -4.88 23.41
CA GLN A 45 7.60 -5.66 22.18
C GLN A 45 6.65 -4.97 21.17
N VAL A 46 5.56 -4.37 21.65
CA VAL A 46 4.68 -3.51 20.83
C VAL A 46 5.45 -2.33 20.24
N TYR A 47 6.29 -1.67 21.04
CA TYR A 47 7.16 -0.58 20.55
C TYR A 47 8.10 -1.05 19.43
N LEU A 48 8.78 -2.19 19.62
CA LEU A 48 9.71 -2.73 18.62
C LEU A 48 8.98 -3.17 17.34
N ALA A 49 7.80 -3.76 17.47
CA ALA A 49 6.95 -4.12 16.33
C ALA A 49 6.55 -2.88 15.53
N ALA A 50 6.00 -1.86 16.21
CA ALA A 50 5.63 -0.59 15.59
C ALA A 50 6.81 0.14 14.93
N LEU A 51 8.00 0.07 15.54
CA LEU A 51 9.22 0.65 14.98
C LEU A 51 9.65 -0.08 13.71
N LYS A 52 9.66 -1.43 13.72
CA LYS A 52 10.02 -2.23 12.55
C LYS A 52 9.03 -1.99 11.40
N ASP A 53 7.74 -1.94 11.72
CA ASP A 53 6.65 -1.71 10.78
C ASP A 53 6.80 -0.33 10.12
N ALA A 54 6.98 0.73 10.91
CA ALA A 54 7.18 2.09 10.38
C ALA A 54 8.45 2.27 9.52
N LEU A 55 9.39 1.32 9.56
CA LEU A 55 10.61 1.33 8.76
C LEU A 55 10.47 0.60 7.43
N ARG A 56 9.34 -0.04 7.12
CA ARG A 56 9.14 -0.83 5.90
C ARG A 56 7.83 -0.46 5.26
N ALA A 57 7.85 -0.29 3.94
CA ALA A 57 6.63 -0.04 3.19
C ALA A 57 6.04 -1.38 2.77
N PRO A 58 4.72 -1.43 2.48
CA PRO A 58 4.12 -2.61 1.89
C PRO A 58 4.75 -2.91 0.52
N LEU A 59 4.50 -4.11 0.02
CA LEU A 59 4.93 -4.58 -1.27
C LEU A 59 3.72 -4.95 -2.12
N LEU A 60 3.66 -4.42 -3.34
CA LEU A 60 2.68 -4.79 -4.36
C LEU A 60 3.33 -5.71 -5.39
N VAL A 61 2.69 -6.85 -5.67
CA VAL A 61 3.13 -7.81 -6.70
C VAL A 61 1.92 -8.38 -7.44
N ASN A 62 2.19 -9.01 -8.58
CA ASN A 62 1.20 -9.78 -9.36
C ASN A 62 -0.10 -8.99 -9.62
N LEU A 63 0.03 -7.83 -10.27
CA LEU A 63 -1.13 -7.08 -10.78
C LEU A 63 -1.71 -7.83 -11.98
N GLN A 64 -2.94 -8.31 -11.82
CA GLN A 64 -3.68 -9.10 -12.79
C GLN A 64 -4.80 -8.27 -13.38
N THR A 65 -4.63 -7.92 -14.65
CA THR A 65 -5.57 -7.09 -15.42
C THR A 65 -6.19 -7.84 -16.60
N ASN A 66 -5.88 -9.13 -16.77
CA ASN A 66 -6.30 -9.95 -17.91
C ASN A 66 -7.82 -10.08 -18.07
N ALA A 67 -8.56 -9.96 -16.96
CA ALA A 67 -10.02 -10.02 -16.94
C ALA A 67 -10.68 -8.65 -17.18
N TYR A 68 -9.90 -7.57 -17.28
CA TYR A 68 -10.42 -6.23 -17.52
C TYR A 68 -10.64 -5.99 -19.01
N THR A 69 -11.90 -5.83 -19.37
CA THR A 69 -12.39 -5.59 -20.74
C THR A 69 -12.80 -4.14 -20.97
N GLY A 70 -12.81 -3.32 -19.91
CA GLY A 70 -13.31 -1.95 -19.95
C GLY A 70 -14.78 -1.82 -19.57
N ALA A 71 -15.44 -2.91 -19.18
CA ALA A 71 -16.82 -2.87 -18.73
C ALA A 71 -16.91 -2.47 -17.24
N VAL A 72 -18.07 -1.93 -16.84
CA VAL A 72 -18.41 -1.73 -15.43
C VAL A 72 -18.59 -3.10 -14.77
N GLY A 73 -18.02 -3.29 -13.58
CA GLY A 73 -18.09 -4.54 -12.83
C GLY A 73 -16.95 -5.52 -13.12
N ASP A 74 -16.03 -5.17 -14.02
CA ASP A 74 -14.82 -5.96 -14.25
C ASP A 74 -13.94 -5.99 -13.01
N LEU A 75 -13.23 -7.09 -12.82
CA LEU A 75 -12.39 -7.31 -11.65
C LEU A 75 -10.92 -7.17 -12.00
N ILE A 76 -10.22 -6.31 -11.26
CA ILE A 76 -8.77 -6.18 -11.29
C ILE A 76 -8.23 -6.65 -9.94
N ARG A 77 -7.18 -7.48 -9.96
CA ARG A 77 -6.61 -8.07 -8.75
C ARG A 77 -5.15 -7.70 -8.59
N VAL A 78 -4.72 -7.49 -7.35
CA VAL A 78 -3.31 -7.32 -7.00
C VAL A 78 -3.00 -8.03 -5.68
N GLN A 79 -1.75 -8.43 -5.49
CA GLN A 79 -1.29 -8.96 -4.21
C GLN A 79 -0.57 -7.84 -3.45
N ALA A 80 -1.00 -7.63 -2.20
CA ALA A 80 -0.37 -6.65 -1.32
C ALA A 80 0.09 -7.34 -0.03
N MET A 81 1.36 -7.18 0.30
CA MET A 81 2.02 -7.81 1.43
C MET A 81 2.64 -6.74 2.31
N ASP A 82 2.67 -6.99 3.61
CA ASP A 82 3.35 -6.15 4.57
C ASP A 82 3.84 -6.99 5.75
N ASP A 83 4.88 -6.53 6.45
CA ASP A 83 5.43 -7.24 7.61
C ASP A 83 4.43 -7.32 8.76
N PHE A 84 3.47 -6.40 8.82
CA PHE A 84 2.40 -6.40 9.81
C PHE A 84 1.01 -6.42 9.17
N LYS A 85 0.63 -5.34 8.46
CA LYS A 85 -0.72 -5.21 7.89
C LYS A 85 -0.81 -4.12 6.83
N VAL A 86 -1.25 -4.52 5.64
CA VAL A 86 -1.83 -3.61 4.65
C VAL A 86 -3.21 -3.18 5.11
N VAL A 87 -3.44 -1.87 5.27
CA VAL A 87 -4.71 -1.31 5.74
C VAL A 87 -5.58 -0.80 4.59
N GLN A 88 -4.97 -0.43 3.47
CA GLN A 88 -5.66 0.19 2.35
C GLN A 88 -4.97 -0.17 1.03
N VAL A 89 -5.76 -0.48 0.00
CA VAL A 89 -5.29 -0.58 -1.39
C VAL A 89 -6.24 0.23 -2.27
N GLU A 90 -5.69 1.24 -2.93
CA GLU A 90 -6.41 2.12 -3.84
C GLU A 90 -6.01 1.83 -5.28
N PHE A 91 -6.99 1.83 -6.18
CA PHE A 91 -6.79 1.74 -7.62
C PHE A 91 -7.13 3.07 -8.27
N LYS A 92 -6.34 3.46 -9.25
CA LYS A 92 -6.60 4.57 -10.18
C LYS A 92 -6.47 4.04 -11.59
N LEU A 93 -7.50 4.28 -12.39
CA LEU A 93 -7.52 3.93 -13.80
C LEU A 93 -7.43 5.22 -14.60
N PHE A 94 -6.52 5.25 -15.55
CA PHE A 94 -6.31 6.37 -16.47
C PHE A 94 -6.58 5.91 -17.90
N ALA A 95 -7.20 6.77 -18.69
CA ALA A 95 -7.38 6.58 -20.12
C ALA A 95 -6.04 6.67 -20.86
N THR A 96 -6.08 6.35 -22.15
CA THR A 96 -4.92 6.39 -23.05
C THR A 96 -4.31 7.79 -23.19
N ASP A 97 -5.10 8.85 -22.99
CA ASP A 97 -4.67 10.25 -23.00
C ASP A 97 -4.13 10.74 -21.65
N GLY A 98 -4.10 9.86 -20.63
CA GLY A 98 -3.65 10.17 -19.27
C GLY A 98 -4.71 10.81 -18.37
N SER A 99 -5.94 11.02 -18.85
CA SER A 99 -7.04 11.48 -17.99
C SER A 99 -7.46 10.42 -16.98
N LEU A 100 -7.81 10.83 -15.76
CA LEU A 100 -8.30 9.91 -14.73
C LEU A 100 -9.72 9.47 -15.08
N LEU A 101 -9.91 8.15 -15.27
CA LEU A 101 -11.22 7.54 -15.49
C LEU A 101 -11.94 7.31 -14.16
N GLU A 102 -11.26 6.66 -13.22
CA GLU A 102 -11.82 6.36 -11.89
C GLU A 102 -10.75 6.13 -10.83
N CYS A 103 -11.16 6.25 -9.58
CA CYS A 103 -10.35 6.03 -8.40
C CYS A 103 -11.20 5.41 -7.30
N GLY A 104 -10.73 4.35 -6.65
CA GLY A 104 -11.49 3.68 -5.60
C GLY A 104 -10.70 2.67 -4.79
N GLN A 105 -11.31 2.20 -3.70
CA GLN A 105 -10.70 1.24 -2.79
C GLN A 105 -10.96 -0.19 -3.24
N ALA A 106 -9.93 -1.02 -3.16
CA ALA A 106 -10.06 -2.46 -3.35
C ALA A 106 -10.50 -3.13 -2.04
N ILE A 107 -11.18 -4.27 -2.19
CA ILE A 107 -11.61 -5.12 -1.08
C ILE A 107 -10.64 -6.27 -0.93
N ARG A 108 -10.15 -6.49 0.29
CA ARG A 108 -9.28 -7.64 0.59
C ARG A 108 -10.09 -8.94 0.46
N SER A 109 -9.56 -9.87 -0.33
CA SER A 109 -10.12 -11.20 -0.51
C SER A 109 -9.95 -12.07 0.75
N ASN A 110 -10.76 -13.12 0.87
CA ASN A 110 -10.74 -14.07 1.99
C ASN A 110 -9.42 -14.83 2.13
N ASN A 111 -8.60 -14.92 1.07
CA ASN A 111 -7.28 -15.53 1.15
C ASN A 111 -6.24 -14.66 1.88
N GLY A 112 -6.59 -13.41 2.22
CA GLY A 112 -5.74 -12.49 2.97
C GLY A 112 -4.57 -11.89 2.17
N LEU A 113 -4.37 -12.27 0.91
CA LEU A 113 -3.26 -11.78 0.09
C LEU A 113 -3.74 -10.89 -1.05
N ASP A 114 -4.83 -11.29 -1.70
CA ASP A 114 -5.36 -10.62 -2.87
C ASP A 114 -6.25 -9.44 -2.45
N TRP A 115 -6.14 -8.36 -3.21
CA TRP A 115 -7.03 -7.21 -3.16
C TRP A 115 -7.72 -7.09 -4.51
N ILE A 116 -9.06 -6.99 -4.47
CA ILE A 116 -9.92 -7.00 -5.65
C ILE A 116 -10.56 -5.63 -5.80
N TYR A 117 -10.34 -4.99 -6.94
CA TYR A 117 -11.03 -3.79 -7.34
C TYR A 117 -12.12 -4.15 -8.34
N THR A 118 -13.31 -3.55 -8.18
CA THR A 118 -14.43 -3.67 -9.12
C THR A 118 -14.56 -2.34 -9.83
N THR A 119 -14.45 -2.36 -11.16
CA THR A 119 -14.52 -1.13 -11.97
C THR A 119 -15.93 -0.53 -11.92
N LEU A 120 -15.99 0.79 -11.88
CA LEU A 120 -17.23 1.54 -11.73
C LEU A 120 -17.57 2.34 -12.98
N VAL A 121 -16.59 2.54 -13.88
CA VAL A 121 -16.74 3.37 -15.07
C VAL A 121 -16.44 2.55 -16.32
N CYS A 122 -17.26 2.74 -17.36
CA CYS A 122 -17.03 2.13 -18.66
C CYS A 122 -15.83 2.81 -19.34
N ASN A 123 -14.84 2.01 -19.75
CA ASN A 123 -13.72 2.42 -20.57
C ASN A 123 -13.81 1.74 -21.94
N PRO A 124 -14.25 2.45 -23.00
CA PRO A 124 -14.38 1.87 -24.33
C PRO A 124 -13.04 1.54 -25.00
N GLN A 125 -11.91 2.02 -24.46
CA GLN A 125 -10.56 1.78 -24.99
C GLN A 125 -9.62 1.28 -23.88
N PRO A 126 -9.80 0.05 -23.39
CA PRO A 126 -8.99 -0.51 -22.30
C PRO A 126 -7.51 -0.65 -22.69
N LYS A 127 -7.21 -0.98 -23.95
CA LYS A 127 -5.83 -1.12 -24.43
C LYS A 127 -5.12 0.23 -24.47
N GLY A 128 -3.92 0.30 -23.88
CA GLY A 128 -3.14 1.51 -23.69
C GLY A 128 -3.55 2.35 -22.47
N SER A 129 -4.62 1.98 -21.77
CA SER A 129 -4.98 2.59 -20.50
C SER A 129 -3.99 2.21 -19.41
N THR A 130 -3.92 2.99 -18.34
CA THR A 130 -2.98 2.74 -17.24
C THR A 130 -3.72 2.42 -15.95
N VAL A 131 -3.29 1.36 -15.26
CA VAL A 131 -3.73 1.03 -13.90
C VAL A 131 -2.60 1.37 -12.95
N LEU A 132 -2.88 2.25 -11.98
CA LEU A 132 -2.00 2.56 -10.86
C LEU A 132 -2.63 2.02 -9.59
N VAL A 133 -1.86 1.23 -8.84
CA VAL A 133 -2.26 0.67 -7.56
C VAL A 133 -1.39 1.26 -6.47
N ARG A 134 -1.99 1.70 -5.37
CA ARG A 134 -1.27 2.17 -4.17
C ARG A 134 -1.69 1.37 -2.95
N ALA A 135 -0.74 0.74 -2.29
CA ALA A 135 -0.95 0.09 -0.99
C ALA A 135 -0.45 0.97 0.14
N MET A 136 -1.14 0.94 1.28
CA MET A 136 -0.75 1.65 2.50
C MET A 136 -0.81 0.70 3.71
N ASP A 137 0.18 0.81 4.59
CA ASP A 137 0.25 0.08 5.86
C ASP A 137 -0.31 0.89 7.05
N LEU A 138 -0.29 0.30 8.24
CA LEU A 138 -0.79 0.95 9.46
C LEU A 138 0.02 2.23 9.84
N PRO A 139 1.37 2.25 9.76
CA PRO A 139 2.18 3.46 9.89
C PRO A 139 2.02 4.51 8.78
N ARG A 140 1.23 4.23 7.74
CA ARG A 140 1.02 5.05 6.56
C ARG A 140 2.21 5.14 5.59
N ASN A 141 3.15 4.20 5.65
CA ASN A 141 4.02 3.97 4.51
C ASN A 141 3.20 3.43 3.34
N HIS A 142 3.69 3.65 2.14
CA HIS A 142 3.01 3.22 0.93
C HIS A 142 4.00 2.85 -0.16
N CYS A 143 3.51 2.05 -1.10
CA CYS A 143 4.17 1.76 -2.37
C CYS A 143 3.15 1.87 -3.50
N GLU A 144 3.67 2.01 -4.72
CA GLU A 144 2.86 2.10 -5.93
C GLU A 144 3.35 1.07 -6.96
N LEU A 145 2.39 0.52 -7.70
CA LEU A 145 2.64 -0.36 -8.84
C LEU A 145 1.80 0.14 -10.01
N THR A 146 2.44 0.36 -11.15
CA THR A 146 1.79 0.88 -12.35
C THR A 146 1.94 -0.11 -13.49
N GLN A 147 0.86 -0.31 -14.25
CA GLN A 147 0.85 -1.16 -15.44
C GLN A 147 0.03 -0.53 -16.55
N VAL A 148 0.58 -0.52 -17.76
CA VAL A 148 -0.13 -0.17 -19.00
C VAL A 148 -0.77 -1.43 -19.58
N LEU A 149 -2.00 -1.30 -20.08
CA LEU A 149 -2.84 -2.39 -20.60
C LEU A 149 -2.70 -2.61 -22.12
#